data_AF-A0A656K4W1-F1
#
_entry.id   AF-A0A656K4W1-F1
#
_cell.length_a   1.000
_cell.length_b   1.000
_cell.length_c   1.000
_cell.angle_alpha   90.00
_cell.angle_beta   90.00
_cell.angle_gamma   90.00
#
_symmetry.space_group_name_H-M   'P 1'
#
loop_
_entity.id
_entity.type
_entity.pdbx_description
1 polymer ?
#
loop_
_entity_poly.entity_id
_entity_poly.type
_entity_poly.pdbx_seq_one_letter_code
_entity_poly.pdbx_strand_id
1 'polypeptide(L)'
;LKYPRVLLMEIESSLKLFGPWPVFETRLREELTAQGFRHRIVVAPNPIAARMLANMHDGLSIECPHELRRTLEQMPLERIGLSRETATALTRMG
;
A
#
# COMPACT_ATOMS: atom_id res chain seq x y z
N LEU A 1 12.16 -1.86 9.85
CA LEU A 1 10.68 -1.94 9.92
C LEU A 1 10.26 -3.41 9.90
N LYS A 2 9.74 -3.97 11.00
CA LYS A 2 9.09 -5.29 10.98
C LYS A 2 7.61 -5.05 10.71
N TYR A 3 7.07 -5.61 9.63
CA TYR A 3 5.66 -5.47 9.28
C TYR A 3 4.91 -6.77 9.59
N PRO A 4 4.52 -7.02 10.85
CA PRO A 4 3.66 -8.16 11.12
C PRO A 4 2.36 -7.99 10.33
N ARG A 5 1.93 -9.05 9.63
CA ARG A 5 0.69 -9.11 8.83
C ARG A 5 0.69 -8.29 7.52
N VAL A 6 1.86 -8.04 6.93
CA VAL A 6 1.96 -7.45 5.59
C VAL A 6 2.77 -8.36 4.69
N LEU A 7 2.32 -8.53 3.45
CA LEU A 7 3.08 -9.13 2.37
C LEU A 7 3.47 -8.03 1.39
N LEU A 8 4.76 -7.91 1.10
CA LEU A 8 5.27 -7.05 0.03
C LEU A 8 5.69 -7.94 -1.13
N MET A 9 5.25 -7.61 -2.33
CA MET A 9 5.46 -8.40 -3.54
C MET A 9 5.75 -7.48 -4.72
N GLU A 10 6.75 -7.87 -5.53
CA GLU A 10 7.00 -7.33 -6.86
C GLU A 10 6.02 -8.03 -7.83
N ILE A 11 5.30 -7.27 -8.66
CA ILE A 11 4.22 -7.80 -9.50
C ILE A 11 4.47 -7.67 -11.01
N GLU A 12 5.42 -6.86 -11.46
CA GLU A 12 5.69 -6.56 -12.88
C GLU A 12 5.93 -7.84 -13.68
N SER A 13 6.72 -8.76 -13.13
CA SER A 13 6.96 -10.06 -13.77
C SER A 13 5.70 -10.95 -13.77
N SER A 14 4.87 -10.86 -12.72
CA SER A 14 3.61 -11.59 -12.59
C SER A 14 2.52 -11.07 -13.52
N LEU A 15 2.52 -9.78 -13.85
CA LEU A 15 1.54 -9.21 -14.80
C LEU A 15 1.61 -9.88 -16.18
N LYS A 16 2.80 -10.34 -16.59
CA LYS A 16 2.96 -11.11 -17.85
C LYS A 16 2.24 -12.45 -17.83
N LEU A 17 2.07 -13.06 -16.65
CA LEU A 17 1.43 -14.37 -16.46
C LEU A 17 -0.06 -14.26 -16.17
N PHE A 18 -0.47 -13.22 -15.43
CA PHE A 18 -1.83 -13.09 -14.92
C PHE A 18 -2.64 -11.96 -15.59
N GLY A 19 -2.01 -11.21 -16.50
CA GLY A 19 -2.63 -10.09 -17.19
C GLY A 19 -2.42 -8.74 -16.49
N PRO A 20 -3.07 -7.67 -16.98
CA PRO A 20 -2.90 -6.34 -16.43
C PRO A 20 -3.40 -6.26 -14.98
N TRP A 21 -2.88 -5.29 -14.23
CA TRP A 21 -3.13 -5.16 -12.78
C TRP A 21 -4.62 -5.29 -12.38
N PRO A 22 -5.60 -4.65 -13.04
CA PRO A 22 -7.00 -4.76 -12.61
C PRO A 22 -7.56 -6.20 -12.67
N VAL A 23 -7.11 -6.99 -13.64
CA VAL A 23 -7.51 -8.40 -13.78
C VAL A 23 -6.83 -9.24 -12.70
N PHE A 24 -5.52 -9.04 -12.52
CA PHE A 24 -4.75 -9.75 -11.51
C PHE A 24 -5.22 -9.44 -10.08
N GLU A 25 -5.50 -8.17 -9.79
CA GLU A 25 -6.03 -7.71 -8.51
C GLU A 25 -7.37 -8.38 -8.19
N THR A 26 -8.30 -8.39 -9.14
CA THR A 26 -9.63 -8.98 -8.95
C THR A 26 -9.50 -10.45 -8.56
N ARG A 27 -8.70 -11.21 -9.32
CA ARG A 27 -8.43 -12.63 -9.03
C ARG A 27 -7.78 -12.82 -7.66
N LEU A 28 -6.77 -12.01 -7.33
CA LEU A 28 -6.09 -12.08 -6.04
C LEU A 28 -7.05 -11.83 -4.87
N ARG A 29 -7.94 -10.84 -5.02
CA ARG A 29 -8.97 -10.53 -4.01
C ARG A 29 -9.97 -11.66 -3.83
N GLU A 30 -10.44 -12.25 -4.93
CA GLU A 30 -11.35 -13.40 -4.90
C GLU A 30 -10.71 -14.58 -4.17
N GLU A 31 -9.47 -14.95 -4.53
CA GLU A 31 -8.74 -16.07 -3.93
C GLU A 31 -8.44 -15.83 -2.44
N LEU A 32 -8.05 -14.62 -2.04
CA LEU A 32 -7.83 -14.27 -0.63
C LEU A 32 -9.13 -14.27 0.18
N THR A 33 -10.22 -13.79 -0.40
CA THR A 33 -11.56 -13.79 0.23
C THR A 33 -12.05 -15.21 0.44
N ALA A 34 -11.90 -16.07 -0.57
CA ALA A 34 -12.29 -17.48 -0.50
C ALA A 34 -11.54 -18.24 0.61
N GLN A 35 -10.31 -17.84 0.92
CA GLN A 35 -9.52 -18.37 2.03
C GLN A 35 -9.84 -17.74 3.40
N GLY A 36 -10.79 -16.80 3.45
CA GLY A 36 -11.23 -16.13 4.68
C GLY A 36 -10.31 -14.99 5.15
N PHE A 37 -9.39 -14.51 4.29
CA PHE A 37 -8.51 -13.40 4.65
C PHE A 37 -9.18 -12.05 4.41
N ARG A 38 -9.19 -11.22 5.46
CA ARG A 38 -9.40 -9.77 5.31
C ARG A 38 -8.11 -9.13 4.87
N HIS A 39 -8.15 -8.41 3.75
CA HIS A 39 -6.96 -7.84 3.14
C HIS A 39 -7.23 -6.41 2.67
N ARG A 40 -6.13 -5.69 2.45
CA ARG A 40 -6.08 -4.46 1.68
C ARG A 40 -4.95 -4.59 0.69
N ILE A 41 -5.18 -4.16 -0.55
CA ILE A 41 -4.20 -4.24 -1.62
C ILE A 41 -3.97 -2.83 -2.13
N VAL A 42 -2.69 -2.46 -2.22
CA VAL A 42 -2.26 -1.20 -2.80
C VAL A 42 -1.02 -1.47 -3.64
N VAL A 43 -0.95 -0.85 -4.81
CA VAL A 43 0.23 -0.84 -5.68
C VAL A 43 0.84 0.54 -5.66
N ALA A 44 2.16 0.57 -5.52
CA ALA A 44 2.94 1.79 -5.59
C ALA A 44 4.29 1.50 -6.28
N PRO A 45 5.01 2.53 -6.75
CA PRO A 45 6.27 2.35 -7.48
C PRO A 45 7.42 1.81 -6.61
N ASN A 46 7.24 1.73 -5.29
CA ASN A 46 8.21 1.16 -4.37
C ASN A 46 7.53 0.58 -3.12
N PRO A 47 8.18 -0.37 -2.41
CA PRO A 47 7.55 -1.09 -1.30
C PRO A 47 7.22 -0.21 -0.09
N ILE A 48 8.00 0.85 0.18
CA ILE A 48 7.74 1.74 1.32
C ILE A 48 6.47 2.56 1.06
N ALA A 49 6.33 3.11 -0.15
CA ALA A 49 5.13 3.82 -0.57
C ALA A 49 3.89 2.95 -0.50
N ALA A 50 3.96 1.71 -1.02
CA ALA A 50 2.84 0.76 -0.97
C ALA A 50 2.43 0.50 0.48
N ARG A 51 3.40 0.30 1.38
CA ARG A 51 3.15 0.10 2.81
C ARG A 51 2.49 1.29 3.47
N MET A 52 2.96 2.51 3.16
CA MET A 52 2.40 3.75 3.70
C MET A 52 0.94 3.89 3.27
N LEU A 53 0.68 3.84 1.96
CA LEU A 53 -0.64 4.01 1.39
C LEU A 53 -1.63 2.94 1.89
N ALA A 54 -1.22 1.69 2.06
CA ALA A 54 -2.07 0.60 2.57
C ALA A 54 -2.60 0.83 4.01
N ASN A 55 -2.03 1.78 4.77
CA ASN A 55 -2.57 2.15 6.08
C ASN A 55 -3.95 2.82 5.97
N MET A 56 -4.25 3.48 4.85
CA MET A 56 -5.49 4.25 4.65
C MET A 56 -6.30 3.84 3.43
N HIS A 57 -5.65 3.23 2.43
CA HIS A 57 -6.27 2.90 1.16
C HIS A 57 -6.39 1.39 0.97
N ASP A 58 -7.39 1.02 0.17
CA ASP A 58 -7.57 -0.31 -0.42
C ASP A 58 -7.99 -0.12 -1.87
N GLY A 59 -7.39 -0.87 -2.80
CA GLY A 59 -7.67 -0.79 -4.23
C GLY A 59 -6.98 0.37 -4.95
N LEU A 60 -6.01 1.02 -4.30
CA LEU A 60 -5.25 2.11 -4.89
C LEU A 60 -4.07 1.56 -5.70
N SER A 61 -3.94 1.94 -6.96
CA SER A 61 -2.77 1.67 -7.78
C SER A 61 -2.18 2.99 -8.28
N ILE A 62 -0.95 3.29 -7.88
CA ILE A 62 -0.22 4.48 -8.31
C ILE A 62 1.08 4.04 -8.98
N GLU A 63 1.29 4.46 -10.22
CA GLU A 63 2.54 4.24 -10.95
C GLU A 63 3.33 5.54 -11.13
N CYS A 64 2.65 6.68 -11.17
CA CYS A 64 3.28 7.98 -11.39
C CYS A 64 3.92 8.53 -10.10
N PRO A 65 5.23 8.87 -10.08
CA PRO A 65 5.87 9.44 -8.91
C PRO A 65 5.26 10.77 -8.43
N HIS A 66 4.73 11.57 -9.35
CA HIS A 66 4.10 12.85 -9.03
C HIS A 66 2.72 12.66 -8.38
N GLU A 67 1.93 11.69 -8.85
CA GLU A 67 0.69 11.30 -8.18
C GLU A 67 0.97 10.71 -6.80
N LEU A 68 1.99 9.86 -6.68
CA LEU A 68 2.42 9.33 -5.39
C LEU A 68 2.72 10.46 -4.40
N ARG A 69 3.50 11.46 -4.83
CA ARG A 69 3.84 12.60 -3.99
C ARG A 69 2.58 13.34 -3.51
N ARG A 70 1.65 13.65 -4.43
CA ARG A 70 0.39 14.32 -4.08
C ARG A 70 -0.44 13.53 -3.06
N THR A 71 -0.52 12.21 -3.24
CA THR A 71 -1.27 11.34 -2.32
C THR A 71 -0.60 11.28 -0.95
N LEU A 72 0.74 11.18 -0.90
CA LEU A 72 1.50 11.20 0.35
C LEU A 72 1.39 12.54 1.09
N GLU A 73 1.34 13.67 0.36
CA GLU A 73 1.16 15.00 0.96
C GLU A 73 -0.18 15.16 1.70
N GLN A 74 -1.19 14.35 1.36
CA GLN A 74 -2.49 14.33 2.04
C GLN A 74 -2.55 13.31 3.18
N MET A 75 -1.49 12.52 3.40
CA MET A 75 -1.49 11.51 4.44
C MET A 75 -1.16 12.11 5.82
N PRO A 76 -1.97 11.81 6.86
CA PRO A 76 -1.64 12.18 8.23
C PRO A 76 -0.41 11.42 8.73
N LEU A 77 0.42 12.09 9.53
CA LEU A 77 1.68 11.56 10.07
C LEU A 77 1.48 10.28 10.91
N GLU A 78 0.30 10.13 11.53
CA GLU A 78 -0.08 8.96 12.31
C GLU A 78 -0.35 7.73 11.43
N ARG A 79 -0.48 7.91 10.11
CA ARG A 79 -0.83 6.87 9.13
C ARG A 79 0.28 6.56 8.14
N ILE A 80 1.42 7.25 8.18
CA ILE A 80 2.57 6.94 7.31
C ILE A 80 3.49 5.84 7.88
N GLY A 81 3.11 5.17 8.96
CA GLY A 81 3.85 4.02 9.50
C GLY A 81 5.03 4.36 10.41
N LEU A 82 5.09 5.59 10.92
CA LEU A 82 5.98 5.99 12.01
C LEU A 82 5.54 5.37 13.35
N SER A 83 6.45 5.35 14.33
CA SER A 83 6.05 5.05 15.71
C SER A 83 5.12 6.15 16.22
N ARG A 84 4.24 5.82 17.16
CA ARG A 84 3.31 6.79 17.78
C ARG A 84 4.06 7.98 18.37
N GLU A 85 5.18 7.72 19.04
CA GLU A 85 6.03 8.74 19.66
C GLU A 85 6.60 9.70 18.61
N THR A 86 7.17 9.16 17.52
CA THR A 86 7.74 9.97 16.43
C THR A 86 6.66 10.77 15.71
N ALA A 87 5.51 10.17 15.40
CA ALA A 87 4.39 10.90 14.78
C ALA A 87 3.93 12.06 15.68
N THR A 88 3.74 11.82 16.97
CA THR A 88 3.33 12.85 17.94
C THR A 88 4.38 13.96 18.10
N ALA A 89 5.66 13.62 18.00
CA ALA A 89 6.73 14.62 18.04
C ALA A 89 6.71 15.51 16.79
N LEU A 90 6.60 14.92 15.60
CA LEU A 90 6.56 15.66 14.33
C LEU A 90 5.30 16.53 14.21
N THR A 91 4.12 16.02 14.57
CA THR A 91 2.86 16.80 14.56
C THR A 91 2.94 18.03 15.47
N ARG A 92 3.76 18.00 16.53
CA ARG A 92 3.98 19.15 17.43
C ARG A 92 4.96 20.19 16.86
N MET A 93 5.68 19.87 15.79
CA MET A 93 6.66 20.77 15.17
C MET A 93 6.06 21.65 14.07
N GLY A 94 4.86 21.33 13.57
CA GLY A 94 4.16 22.07 12.51
C GLY A 94 4.22 21.35 11.17
#